data_AF-A0A2U1B3R9-F1
#
_entry.id   AF-A0A2U1B3R9-F1
#
_cell.length_a   1.000
_cell.length_b   1.000
_cell.length_c   1.000
_cell.angle_alpha   90.00
_cell.angle_beta   90.00
_cell.angle_gamma   90.00
#
_symmetry.space_group_name_H-M   'P 1'
#
loop_
_entity.id
_entity.type
_entity.pdbx_description
1 polymer ?
#
loop_
_entity_poly.entity_id
_entity_poly.type
_entity_poly.pdbx_seq_one_letter_code
_entity_poly.pdbx_strand_id
1 'polypeptide(L)'
;MTALCITLYFLLQIGAYLLFKWGSSAPGLYWKGFIFGNILGISSTLIMIQIYKCMNANLATAVMMGGGFLLVQIVMTVVCRLTPGIFQISGSLLIFAGIIMMSIANK
;
A
#
# COMPACT_ATOMS: atom_id res chain seq x y z
N MET A 1 11.80 7.34 14.80
CA MET A 1 10.54 6.61 15.07
C MET A 1 9.61 6.63 13.87
N THR A 2 9.36 7.79 13.24
CA THR A 2 8.47 7.93 12.07
C THR A 2 8.87 7.08 10.86
N ALA A 3 10.15 7.06 10.49
CA ALA A 3 10.64 6.24 9.37
C ALA A 3 10.37 4.74 9.58
N LEU A 4 10.59 4.23 10.80
CA LEU A 4 10.30 2.84 11.15
C LEU A 4 8.80 2.52 11.00
N CYS A 5 7.91 3.41 11.48
CA CYS A 5 6.48 3.24 11.31
C CYS A 5 6.07 3.22 9.82
N ILE A 6 6.67 4.10 9.00
CA ILE A 6 6.42 4.12 7.55
C ILE A 6 6.85 2.81 6.90
N THR A 7 8.06 2.34 7.21
CA THR A 7 8.56 1.05 6.69
C THR A 7 7.67 -0.12 7.10
N LEU A 8 7.29 -0.20 8.38
CA LEU A 8 6.42 -1.27 8.87
C LEU A 8 5.04 -1.24 8.21
N TYR A 9 4.46 -0.05 8.03
CA TYR A 9 3.20 0.09 7.31
C TYR A 9 3.29 -0.46 5.90
N PHE A 10 4.34 -0.11 5.15
CA PHE A 10 4.50 -0.58 3.78
C PHE A 10 4.72 -2.09 3.69
N LEU A 11 5.51 -2.67 4.62
CA LEU A 11 5.68 -4.12 4.70
C LEU A 11 4.36 -4.85 4.97
N LEU A 12 3.54 -4.31 5.87
CA LEU A 12 2.21 -4.87 6.15
C LEU A 12 1.26 -4.75 4.96
N GLN A 13 1.28 -3.62 4.24
CA GLN A 13 0.48 -3.47 3.02
C GLN A 13 0.90 -4.44 1.92
N ILE A 14 2.21 -4.60 1.71
CA ILE A 14 2.74 -5.59 0.76
C ILE A 14 2.29 -7.00 1.16
N GLY A 15 2.47 -7.36 2.44
CA GLY A 15 2.04 -8.66 2.97
C GLY A 15 0.53 -8.91 2.78
N ALA A 16 -0.30 -7.90 3.06
CA ALA A 16 -1.75 -7.98 2.88
C ALA A 16 -2.13 -8.29 1.43
N TYR A 17 -1.53 -7.58 0.48
CA TYR A 17 -1.81 -7.79 -0.95
C TYR A 17 -1.28 -9.12 -1.49
N LEU A 18 -0.14 -9.60 -1.00
CA LEU A 18 0.34 -10.93 -1.33
C LEU A 18 -0.61 -12.02 -0.82
N LEU A 19 -1.19 -11.85 0.37
CA LEU A 19 -2.20 -12.75 0.92
C LEU A 19 -3.52 -12.70 0.14
N PHE A 20 -3.95 -11.52 -0.31
CA PHE A 20 -5.11 -11.40 -1.21
C PHE A 20 -4.85 -12.08 -2.56
N LYS A 21 -3.64 -11.94 -3.12
CA LYS A 21 -3.26 -12.62 -4.35
C LYS A 21 -3.21 -14.14 -4.17
N TRP A 22 -2.63 -14.62 -3.07
CA TRP A 22 -2.63 -16.05 -2.72
C TRP A 22 -4.06 -16.58 -2.52
N GLY A 23 -4.90 -15.84 -1.79
CA GLY A 23 -6.29 -16.19 -1.56
C GLY A 23 -7.11 -16.33 -2.85
N SER A 24 -6.79 -15.53 -3.87
CA SER A 24 -7.46 -15.59 -5.18
C SER A 24 -6.96 -16.68 -6.11
N SER A 25 -5.98 -17.49 -5.68
CA SER A 25 -5.38 -18.53 -6.52
C SER A 25 -6.21 -19.83 -6.58
N ALA A 26 -7.10 -20.07 -5.60
CA ALA A 26 -7.98 -21.25 -5.61
C ALA A 26 -9.27 -21.00 -4.80
N PRO A 27 -10.41 -21.61 -5.20
CA PRO A 27 -11.69 -21.41 -4.51
C PRO A 27 -11.68 -21.70 -2.99
N GLY A 28 -10.92 -22.71 -2.56
CA GLY A 28 -10.79 -23.07 -1.15
C GLY A 28 -9.93 -22.12 -0.31
N LEU A 29 -9.26 -21.14 -0.94
CA LEU A 29 -8.34 -20.21 -0.27
C LEU A 29 -8.90 -18.79 -0.13
N TYR A 30 -10.02 -18.46 -0.80
CA TYR A 30 -10.57 -17.10 -0.83
C TYR A 30 -10.74 -16.50 0.57
N TRP A 31 -11.43 -17.22 1.45
CA TRP A 31 -11.68 -16.75 2.81
C TRP A 31 -10.40 -16.65 3.64
N LYS A 32 -9.46 -17.59 3.47
CA LYS A 32 -8.19 -17.55 4.20
C LYS A 32 -7.37 -16.33 3.79
N GLY A 33 -7.17 -16.10 2.49
CA GLY A 33 -6.42 -14.94 2.01
C GLY A 33 -7.11 -13.62 2.36
N PHE A 34 -8.45 -13.58 2.31
CA PHE A 34 -9.21 -12.41 2.74
C PHE A 34 -9.02 -12.10 4.23
N ILE A 35 -9.19 -13.09 5.10
CA ILE A 35 -9.04 -12.90 6.56
C ILE A 35 -7.62 -12.48 6.90
N PHE A 36 -6.60 -13.21 6.44
CA PHE A 36 -5.21 -12.90 6.77
C PHE A 36 -4.77 -11.56 6.17
N GLY A 37 -5.17 -11.25 4.94
CA GLY A 37 -4.85 -9.96 4.33
C GLY A 37 -5.47 -8.78 5.09
N ASN A 38 -6.71 -8.91 5.57
CA ASN A 38 -7.34 -7.89 6.38
C ASN A 38 -6.72 -7.76 7.78
N ILE A 39 -6.26 -8.84 8.41
CA ILE A 39 -5.52 -8.75 9.68
C ILE A 39 -4.28 -7.86 9.51
N LEU A 40 -3.51 -8.04 8.44
CA LEU A 40 -2.36 -7.17 8.15
C LEU A 40 -2.78 -5.74 7.79
N GLY A 41 -3.84 -5.56 7.00
CA GLY A 41 -4.33 -4.22 6.62
C GLY A 41 -4.91 -3.41 7.79
N ILE A 42 -5.62 -4.06 8.72
CA ILE A 42 -6.09 -3.41 9.95
C ILE A 42 -4.89 -3.06 10.83
N SER A 43 -3.92 -3.97 10.96
CA SER A 43 -2.70 -3.72 11.73
C SER A 43 -1.89 -2.53 11.17
N SER A 44 -1.80 -2.40 9.85
CA SER A 44 -1.11 -1.26 9.21
C SER A 44 -1.84 0.06 9.50
N THR A 45 -3.18 0.04 9.52
CA THR A 45 -4.00 1.21 9.87
C THR A 45 -3.74 1.71 11.29
N LEU A 46 -3.48 0.81 12.25
CA LEU A 46 -3.11 1.21 13.62
C LEU A 46 -1.76 1.93 13.67
N ILE A 47 -0.80 1.55 12.81
CA ILE A 47 0.50 2.23 12.69
C ILE A 47 0.32 3.63 12.10
N MET A 48 -0.62 3.81 11.19
CA MET A 48 -0.91 5.09 10.53
C MET A 48 -1.29 6.19 11.53
N ILE A 49 -1.93 5.84 12.66
CA ILE A 49 -2.24 6.78 13.76
C ILE A 49 -0.95 7.42 14.33
N GLN A 50 0.15 6.68 14.41
CA GLN A 50 1.42 7.24 14.88
C GLN A 50 2.03 8.21 13.86
N ILE A 51 1.79 7.98 12.57
CA ILE A 51 2.28 8.84 11.48
C ILE A 51 1.53 10.18 11.47
N TYR A 52 0.23 10.16 11.79
CA TYR A 52 -0.58 11.37 11.96
C TYR A 52 -0.07 12.31 13.06
N LYS A 53 0.73 11.84 14.02
CA LYS A 53 1.37 12.70 15.01
C LYS A 53 2.49 13.57 14.43
N CYS A 54 3.04 13.18 13.28
CA CYS A 54 4.17 13.86 12.64
C CYS A 54 3.80 14.56 11.33
N MET A 55 2.62 14.26 10.77
CA MET A 55 2.21 14.71 9.45
C MET A 55 0.71 14.96 9.44
N ASN A 56 0.24 15.97 8.71
CA ASN A 56 -1.20 16.19 8.60
C ASN A 56 -1.90 14.97 7.97
N ALA A 57 -3.17 14.78 8.30
CA ALA A 57 -3.90 13.58 7.90
C ALA A 57 -3.99 13.42 6.36
N ASN A 58 -4.09 14.54 5.63
CA ASN A 58 -4.19 14.54 4.17
C ASN A 58 -2.90 14.04 3.51
N LEU A 59 -1.74 14.57 3.90
CA LEU A 59 -0.45 14.15 3.36
C LEU A 59 -0.11 12.73 3.83
N ALA A 60 -0.39 12.39 5.09
CA ALA A 60 -0.23 11.04 5.59
C ALA A 60 -1.06 10.02 4.80
N THR A 61 -2.32 10.32 4.51
CA THR A 61 -3.14 9.43 3.67
C THR A 61 -2.55 9.31 2.26
N ALA A 62 -2.14 10.41 1.64
CA ALA A 62 -1.56 10.39 0.31
C ALA A 62 -0.27 9.55 0.23
N VAL A 63 0.68 9.81 1.14
CA VAL A 63 1.96 9.09 1.18
C VAL A 63 1.78 7.62 1.53
N MET A 64 0.97 7.33 2.56
CA MET A 64 0.85 5.97 3.07
C MET A 64 -0.03 5.10 2.16
N MET A 65 -1.24 5.54 1.83
CA MET A 65 -2.13 4.75 0.96
C MET A 65 -1.65 4.77 -0.49
N GLY A 66 -1.31 5.95 -1.02
CA GLY A 66 -0.82 6.09 -2.38
C GLY A 66 0.55 5.44 -2.58
N GLY A 67 1.50 5.69 -1.68
CA GLY A 67 2.81 5.03 -1.71
C GLY A 67 2.72 3.52 -1.50
N GLY A 68 1.84 3.07 -0.60
CA GLY A 68 1.56 1.65 -0.39
C GLY A 68 1.00 0.98 -1.64
N PHE A 69 0.07 1.64 -2.33
CA PHE A 69 -0.45 1.17 -3.62
C PHE A 69 0.68 1.04 -4.66
N LEU A 70 1.54 2.04 -4.81
CA LEU A 70 2.65 2.00 -5.78
C LEU A 70 3.63 0.86 -5.49
N LEU A 71 4.00 0.68 -4.22
CA LEU A 71 4.85 -0.43 -3.79
C LEU A 71 4.20 -1.80 -4.06
N VAL A 72 2.90 -1.92 -3.80
CA VAL A 72 2.15 -3.13 -4.13
C VAL A 72 2.18 -3.39 -5.63
N GLN A 73 1.97 -2.39 -6.49
CA GLN A 73 2.08 -2.58 -7.94
C GLN A 73 3.46 -3.13 -8.34
N ILE A 74 4.53 -2.56 -7.78
CA ILE A 74 5.91 -3.04 -8.02
C ILE A 74 6.06 -4.49 -7.57
N VAL A 75 5.63 -4.83 -6.35
CA VAL A 75 5.73 -6.19 -5.82
C VAL A 75 4.90 -7.17 -6.65
N MET A 76 3.70 -6.80 -7.05
CA MET A 76 2.83 -7.65 -7.88
C MET A 76 3.46 -7.90 -9.27
N THR A 77 4.14 -6.90 -9.83
CA THR A 77 4.88 -7.07 -11.09
C THR A 77 6.14 -7.91 -10.93
N VAL A 78 6.92 -7.74 -9.87
CA VAL A 78 8.19 -8.44 -9.67
C VAL A 78 8.00 -9.86 -9.14
N VAL A 79 7.24 -10.01 -8.06
CA VAL A 79 7.06 -11.29 -7.35
C VAL A 79 6.00 -12.15 -8.01
N CYS A 80 4.83 -11.57 -8.29
CA CYS A 80 3.73 -12.31 -8.93
C CYS A 80 3.79 -12.31 -10.46
N ARG A 81 4.81 -11.65 -11.05
CA ARG A 81 5.04 -11.58 -12.50
C ARG A 81 3.84 -11.06 -13.28
N LEU A 82 3.04 -10.18 -12.66
CA LEU A 82 1.90 -9.56 -13.31
C LEU A 82 2.36 -8.37 -14.15
N THR A 83 2.25 -8.49 -15.47
CA THR A 83 2.59 -7.41 -16.40
C THR A 83 1.50 -6.33 -16.37
N PRO A 84 1.80 -5.12 -15.86
CA PRO A 84 0.81 -4.06 -15.80
C PRO A 84 0.54 -3.52 -17.21
N GLY A 85 -0.72 -3.23 -17.50
CA GLY A 85 -1.10 -2.58 -18.75
C GLY A 85 -0.65 -1.11 -18.81
N ILE A 86 -0.57 -0.53 -20.02
CA ILE A 86 -0.13 0.86 -20.22
C ILE A 86 -0.94 1.86 -19.38
N PHE A 87 -2.25 1.65 -19.25
CA PHE A 87 -3.15 2.49 -18.45
C PHE A 87 -2.91 2.33 -16.93
N GLN A 88 -2.52 1.14 -16.48
CA GLN A 88 -2.18 0.91 -15.06
C GLN A 88 -0.86 1.60 -14.69
N ILE A 89 0.11 1.59 -15.60
CA ILE A 89 1.37 2.33 -15.44
C ILE A 89 1.07 3.83 -15.39
N SER A 90 0.27 4.34 -16.34
CA SER A 90 -0.14 5.75 -16.36
C SER A 90 -0.86 6.17 -15.08
N GLY A 91 -1.83 5.39 -14.61
CA GLY A 91 -2.52 5.64 -13.33
C GLY A 91 -1.57 5.63 -12.14
N SER A 92 -0.59 4.73 -12.11
CA SER A 92 0.43 4.68 -11.06
C SER A 92 1.33 5.94 -11.07
N LEU A 93 1.73 6.41 -12.26
CA LEU A 93 2.51 7.65 -12.39
C LEU A 93 1.71 8.87 -11.94
N LEU A 94 0.41 8.93 -12.23
CA LEU A 94 -0.47 10.00 -11.76
C LEU A 94 -0.61 10.01 -10.23
N ILE A 95 -0.73 8.84 -9.60
CA ILE A 95 -0.72 8.73 -8.13
C ILE A 95 0.60 9.24 -7.57
N PHE A 96 1.73 8.83 -8.15
CA PHE A 96 3.06 9.30 -7.73
C PHE A 96 3.20 10.82 -7.84
N ALA A 97 2.78 11.39 -8.97
CA ALA A 97 2.78 12.84 -9.17
C ALA A 97 1.89 13.56 -8.15
N GLY A 98 0.70 13.03 -7.85
CA GLY A 98 -0.20 13.57 -6.83
C GLY A 98 0.44 13.61 -5.44
N ILE A 99 1.14 12.53 -5.04
CA ILE A 99 1.87 12.47 -3.76
C ILE A 99 2.96 13.54 -3.71
N ILE A 100 3.74 13.72 -4.78
CA ILE A 100 4.78 14.76 -4.85
C ILE A 100 4.16 16.15 -4.72
N MET A 101 3.10 16.46 -5.47
CA MET A 101 2.43 17.76 -5.42
C MET A 101 1.93 18.06 -4.00
N MET A 102 1.29 17.09 -3.33
CA MET A 102 0.84 17.27 -1.95
C MET A 102 2.00 17.43 -0.96
N SER A 103 3.11 16.73 -1.18
CA SER A 103 4.31 16.83 -0.32
C SER A 103 4.98 18.19 -0.43
N ILE A 104 5.01 18.79 -1.62
CA ILE A 104 5.55 20.13 -1.85
C ILE A 104 4.61 21.20 -1.29
N ALA A 105 3.30 21.02 -1.45
CA ALA A 105 2.29 21.96 -0.96
C ALA A 105 2.20 22.00 0.58
N ASN A 106 2.59 20.93 1.26
CA ASN A 106 2.60 20.84 2.73
C ASN A 106 3.86 21.47 3.37
N LYS A 107 4.41 22.51 2.75
CA LYS A 107 5.45 23.37 3.33
C LYS A 107 4.84 24.47 4.17
#